data_AF-A0A8J7IA27-F1
#
_entry.id   AF-A0A8J7IA27-F1
#
_cell.length_a   1.000
_cell.length_b   1.000
_cell.length_c   1.000
_cell.angle_alpha   90.00
_cell.angle_beta   90.00
_cell.angle_gamma   90.00
#
_symmetry.space_group_name_H-M   'P 1'
#
loop_
_entity.id
_entity.type
_entity.pdbx_description
1 polymer ?
#
loop_
_entity_poly.entity_id
_entity_poly.type
_entity_poly.pdbx_seq_one_letter_code
_entity_poly.pdbx_strand_id
1 'polypeptide(L)'
;MVQFNGKKERSRNLIKTVVIMLASFYQNFLEKYLNKAQLITLKMLVWLLQNQKQVKIERLAATLPLPIQQNSRRRHIQRFLTLNTLS
;
A
#
# COMPACT_ATOMS: atom_id res chain seq x y z
N MET A 1 -6.08 29.76 27.97
CA MET A 1 -4.84 29.12 27.47
C MET A 1 -5.21 27.74 26.94
N VAL A 2 -5.35 27.56 25.62
CA VAL A 2 -5.70 26.26 25.02
C VAL A 2 -4.42 25.45 24.88
N GLN A 3 -4.28 24.37 25.65
CA GLN A 3 -3.11 23.50 25.55
C GLN A 3 -3.22 22.60 24.32
N PHE A 4 -2.22 22.69 23.45
CA PHE A 4 -2.11 21.93 22.21
C PHE A 4 -1.95 20.41 22.48
N ASN A 5 -2.98 19.63 22.12
CA ASN A 5 -3.01 18.16 22.23
C ASN A 5 -2.25 17.43 21.09
N GLY A 6 -1.14 17.99 20.61
CA GLY A 6 -0.47 17.55 19.38
C GLY A 6 0.30 16.22 19.49
N LYS A 7 0.79 15.84 20.68
CA LYS A 7 1.58 14.60 20.88
C LYS A 7 0.72 13.33 20.92
N LYS A 8 -0.44 13.35 21.59
CA LYS A 8 -1.36 12.20 21.69
C LYS A 8 -2.05 11.89 20.35
N GLU A 9 -2.32 12.92 19.54
CA GLU A 9 -2.88 12.75 18.21
C GLU A 9 -1.87 12.17 17.22
N ARG A 10 -0.61 12.65 17.24
CA ARG A 10 0.48 12.08 16.43
C ARG A 10 0.73 10.61 16.76
N SER A 11 0.74 10.23 18.04
CA SER A 11 0.96 8.83 18.44
C SER A 11 -0.20 7.92 18.02
N ARG A 12 -1.46 8.38 18.10
CA ARG A 12 -2.62 7.63 17.59
C ARG A 12 -2.59 7.50 16.06
N ASN A 13 -2.14 8.53 15.34
CA ASN A 13 -1.96 8.45 13.90
C ASN A 13 -0.79 7.52 13.52
N LEU A 14 0.33 7.56 14.24
CA LEU A 14 1.44 6.61 14.06
C LEU A 14 1.00 5.18 14.32
N ILE A 15 0.26 4.91 15.41
CA ILE A 15 -0.27 3.57 15.69
C ILE A 15 -1.31 3.16 14.64
N LYS A 16 -2.20 4.05 14.19
CA LYS A 16 -3.07 3.79 13.04
C LYS A 16 -2.25 3.46 11.79
N THR A 17 -1.28 4.27 11.42
CA THR A 17 -0.39 4.07 10.25
C THR A 17 0.42 2.77 10.35
N VAL A 18 0.84 2.37 11.56
CA VAL A 18 1.57 1.12 11.82
C VAL A 18 0.63 -0.10 11.82
N VAL A 19 -0.60 0.03 12.34
CA VAL A 19 -1.64 -1.03 12.30
C VAL A 19 -2.23 -1.20 10.89
N ILE A 20 -2.20 -0.13 10.09
CA ILE A 20 -2.55 -0.09 8.66
C ILE A 20 -1.52 -0.84 7.80
N MET A 21 -0.29 -1.01 8.31
CA MET A 21 0.70 -1.92 7.72
C MET A 21 0.20 -3.37 7.90
N LEU A 22 0.18 -4.17 6.82
CA LEU A 22 -0.22 -5.58 6.83
C LEU A 22 0.20 -6.26 8.14
N ALA A 23 -0.75 -6.66 8.98
CA ALA A 23 -0.43 -7.26 10.28
C ALA A 23 0.56 -8.41 10.08
N SER A 24 1.50 -8.58 11.00
CA SER A 24 2.59 -9.58 10.90
C SER A 24 2.07 -10.99 10.58
N PHE A 25 0.89 -11.32 11.12
CA PHE A 25 0.16 -12.54 10.82
C PHE A 25 -0.08 -12.76 9.31
N TYR A 26 -0.55 -11.74 8.60
CA TYR A 26 -0.79 -11.82 7.15
C TYR A 26 0.51 -11.84 6.35
N GLN A 27 1.58 -11.18 6.82
CA GLN A 27 2.86 -11.19 6.12
C GLN A 27 3.43 -12.61 6.03
N ASN A 28 3.45 -13.35 7.14
CA ASN A 28 3.94 -14.72 7.18
C ASN A 28 3.13 -15.67 6.29
N PHE A 29 1.83 -15.42 6.16
CA PHE A 29 0.97 -16.20 5.27
C PHE A 29 1.25 -15.87 3.80
N LEU A 30 1.33 -14.59 3.44
CA LEU A 30 1.53 -14.13 2.06
C LEU A 30 2.91 -14.50 1.51
N GLU A 31 3.94 -14.59 2.36
CA GLU A 31 5.28 -15.05 1.98
C GLU A 31 5.32 -16.48 1.43
N LYS A 32 4.30 -17.30 1.70
CA LYS A 32 4.19 -18.66 1.14
C LYS A 32 3.72 -18.68 -0.32
N TYR A 33 3.05 -17.62 -0.77
CA TYR A 33 2.37 -17.58 -2.07
C TYR A 33 2.94 -16.51 -3.01
N LEU A 34 3.59 -15.49 -2.45
CA LEU A 34 4.13 -14.36 -3.20
C LEU A 34 5.64 -14.29 -3.02
N ASN A 35 6.35 -14.06 -4.13
CA ASN A 35 7.77 -13.75 -4.06
C ASN A 35 8.01 -12.36 -3.46
N LYS A 36 9.27 -12.08 -3.10
CA LYS A 36 9.66 -10.81 -2.45
C LYS A 36 9.21 -9.57 -3.23
N ALA A 37 9.34 -9.60 -4.56
CA ALA A 37 8.93 -8.46 -5.39
C ALA A 37 7.41 -8.26 -5.38
N GLN A 38 6.64 -9.35 -5.49
CA GLN A 38 5.17 -9.33 -5.41
C GLN A 38 4.68 -8.82 -4.05
N LEU A 39 5.33 -9.22 -2.96
CA LEU A 39 5.02 -8.72 -1.62
C LEU A 39 5.28 -7.22 -1.49
N ILE A 40 6.38 -6.72 -2.04
CA ILE A 40 6.68 -5.29 -2.06
C ILE A 40 5.61 -4.55 -2.86
N THR A 41 5.25 -5.04 -4.05
CA THR A 41 4.16 -4.47 -4.85
C THR A 41 2.84 -4.47 -4.08
N LEU A 42 2.51 -5.56 -3.37
CA LEU A 42 1.31 -5.65 -2.54
C LEU A 42 1.31 -4.63 -1.40
N LYS A 43 2.43 -4.50 -0.68
CA LYS A 43 2.59 -3.52 0.41
C LYS A 43 2.41 -2.09 -0.11
N MET A 44 3.02 -1.76 -1.25
CA MET A 44 2.84 -0.47 -1.91
C MET A 44 1.38 -0.24 -2.32
N LEU A 45 0.73 -1.25 -2.89
CA LEU A 45 -0.66 -1.15 -3.33
C LEU A 45 -1.62 -0.95 -2.14
N VAL A 46 -1.46 -1.72 -1.07
CA VAL A 46 -2.25 -1.58 0.17
C VAL A 46 -2.11 -0.18 0.76
N TRP A 47 -0.87 0.31 0.88
CA TRP A 47 -0.62 1.68 1.34
C TRP A 47 -1.32 2.70 0.43
N LEU A 48 -1.24 2.51 -0.88
CA LEU A 48 -1.80 3.43 -1.85
C LEU A 48 -3.34 3.44 -1.80
N LEU A 49 -3.97 2.28 -1.63
CA LEU A 49 -5.42 2.14 -1.43
C LEU A 49 -5.88 2.79 -0.12
N GLN A 50 -5.10 2.72 0.94
CA GLN A 50 -5.43 3.33 2.22
C GLN A 50 -5.33 4.87 2.18
N ASN A 51 -4.45 5.41 1.33
CA ASN A 51 -4.28 6.85 1.17
C ASN A 51 -5.19 7.45 0.10
N GLN A 52 -5.64 6.69 -0.88
CA GLN A 52 -6.45 7.16 -2.01
C GLN A 52 -7.92 6.77 -1.86
N LYS A 53 -8.82 7.76 -1.89
CA LYS A 53 -10.29 7.51 -1.87
C LYS A 53 -10.83 6.93 -3.19
N GLN A 54 -10.07 7.01 -4.28
CA GLN A 54 -10.49 6.55 -5.61
C GLN A 54 -9.58 5.45 -6.13
N VAL A 55 -10.15 4.27 -6.37
CA VAL A 55 -9.44 3.07 -6.83
C VAL A 55 -9.48 2.96 -8.37
N LYS A 56 -9.05 4.03 -9.07
CA LYS A 56 -8.87 4.01 -10.53
C LYS A 56 -7.43 3.71 -10.87
N ILE A 57 -7.16 2.78 -11.79
CA ILE A 57 -5.79 2.37 -12.14
C ILE A 57 -4.94 3.57 -12.60
N GLU A 58 -5.52 4.55 -13.31
CA GLU A 58 -4.82 5.79 -13.67
C GLU A 58 -4.30 6.55 -12.45
N ARG A 59 -5.16 6.68 -11.44
CA ARG A 59 -4.88 7.40 -10.20
C ARG A 59 -3.83 6.66 -9.38
N LEU A 60 -3.99 5.34 -9.24
CA LEU A 60 -3.02 4.50 -8.54
C LEU A 60 -1.64 4.58 -9.20
N ALA A 61 -1.58 4.49 -10.53
CA ALA A 61 -0.32 4.59 -11.27
C ALA A 61 0.32 5.97 -11.19
N ALA A 62 -0.46 7.06 -11.10
CA ALA A 62 0.07 8.41 -10.94
C ALA A 62 0.79 8.58 -9.60
N THR A 63 0.24 8.00 -8.52
CA THR A 63 0.75 8.15 -7.15
C THR A 63 1.68 7.03 -6.70
N LEU A 64 1.92 6.02 -7.55
CA LEU A 64 2.80 4.92 -7.23
C LEU A 64 4.26 5.42 -7.20
N PRO A 65 5.00 5.24 -6.09
CA PRO A 65 6.36 5.75 -5.92
C PRO A 65 7.38 4.83 -6.60
N LEU A 66 7.25 4.65 -7.92
CA LEU A 66 8.22 3.95 -8.76
C LEU A 66 8.78 4.93 -9.81
N PRO A 67 10.11 5.02 -9.97
CA PRO A 67 10.75 5.95 -10.90
C PRO A 67 10.70 5.41 -12.34
N ILE A 68 9.49 5.13 -12.84
CA ILE A 68 9.24 4.65 -14.20
C ILE A 68 8.09 5.43 -14.83
N GLN A 69 7.98 5.36 -16.16
CA GLN A 69 6.91 6.00 -16.91
C GLN A 69 5.53 5.61 -16.38
N GLN A 70 4.58 6.55 -16.38
CA GLN A 70 3.23 6.32 -15.84
C GLN A 70 2.52 5.15 -16.56
N ASN A 71 2.70 5.02 -17.87
CA ASN A 71 2.16 3.91 -18.65
C ASN A 71 2.74 2.56 -18.19
N SER A 72 4.04 2.52 -17.86
CA SER A 72 4.69 1.35 -17.28
C SER A 72 4.16 1.04 -15.88
N ARG A 73 3.91 2.05 -15.04
CA ARG A 73 3.25 1.87 -13.72
C ARG A 73 1.84 1.30 -13.87
N ARG A 74 1.04 1.78 -14.82
CA ARG A 74 -0.30 1.23 -15.12
C ARG A 74 -0.22 -0.24 -15.50
N ARG A 75 0.65 -0.60 -16.47
CA ARG A 75 0.86 -1.99 -16.89
C ARG A 75 1.35 -2.87 -15.74
N HIS A 76 2.23 -2.34 -14.88
CA HIS A 76 2.71 -3.05 -13.70
C HIS A 76 1.57 -3.40 -12.73
N ILE A 77 0.74 -2.42 -12.38
CA ILE A 77 -0.43 -2.63 -11.51
C ILE A 77 -1.40 -3.63 -12.15
N GLN A 78 -1.72 -3.47 -13.44
CA GLN A 78 -2.60 -4.39 -14.15
C GLN A 78 -2.08 -5.83 -14.12
N ARG A 79 -0.81 -6.03 -14.50
CA ARG A 79 -0.17 -7.35 -14.47
C ARG A 79 -0.18 -7.97 -13.08
N PHE A 80 0.08 -7.15 -12.05
CA PHE A 80 0.04 -7.59 -10.67
C PHE A 80 -1.36 -8.06 -10.26
N LEU A 81 -2.41 -7.28 -10.58
CA LEU A 81 -3.79 -7.62 -10.25
C LEU A 81 -4.35 -8.80 -11.04
N THR A 82 -3.79 -9.11 -12.21
CA THR A 82 -4.15 -10.28 -13.03
C THR A 82 -3.25 -11.49 -12.77
N LEU A 83 -2.42 -11.48 -11.72
CA LEU A 83 -1.58 -12.63 -11.39
C LEU A 83 -2.45 -13.82 -11.01
N ASN A 84 -2.21 -14.97 -11.63
CA ASN A 84 -2.93 -16.20 -11.34
C ASN A 84 -2.75 -16.68 -9.89
N THR A 85 -1.67 -16.26 -9.22
CA THR A 85 -1.43 -16.52 -7.79
C THR A 85 -2.34 -15.74 -6.85
N LEU A 86 -3.13 -14.80 -7.38
CA LEU A 86 -4.12 -14.00 -6.66
C LEU A 86 -5.57 -14.39 -7.00
N SER A 87 -5.78 -15.36 -7.90
CA SER A 87 -7.10 -15.88 -8.30
C SER A 87 -7.53 -17.07 -7.46
#